data_AF-A0A168PIM8-F1
#
_entry.id   AF-A0A168PIM8-F1
#
_cell.length_a   1.000
_cell.length_b   1.000
_cell.length_c   1.000
_cell.angle_alpha   90.00
_cell.angle_beta   90.00
_cell.angle_gamma   90.00
#
_symmetry.space_group_name_H-M   'P 1'
#
loop_
_entity.id
_entity.type
_entity.pdbx_description
1 polymer ?
#
loop_
_entity_poly.entity_id
_entity_poly.type
_entity_poly.pdbx_seq_one_letter_code
_entity_poly.pdbx_strand_id
1 'polypeptide(L)'
;MDRVKRIKKAQQAVGTNNKYKQYFINNKEYIKRLLAVNKDVSTVDEAMVLIRQIDFRYIFGLDVLMEKTFMCEFMYKEQCKSFAFKTEKEADKVIEKESVKYTGREVCISGYERFGMKVRELTIKGDNLEAWVSYSINKNKYLYMVGDKTKENYCANIDFDVLDLYQIFIGCDIRKVIQDLSKLLEIRITELEIIRDKYNRCKKFIKGNLTKDNFPALFELISVHIAKLEIILDEGIEKLYWHTKSETGMAFSMSLQYIAGIMKKSKSTINPVINTFALLGLIQKPNLNQVKYTKWNRNEITYFYIPEYNQELFEKGEQLAKIMLYSGKRTTASCFSYMICKAKFGEEVANLIFKDKVIKARAS
;
A
#
# COMPACT_ATOMS: atom_id res chain seq x y z
N MET A 1 -1.08 11.77 -19.82
CA MET A 1 -0.44 11.29 -18.57
C MET A 1 -1.47 10.51 -17.77
N ASP A 2 -1.15 9.28 -17.35
CA ASP A 2 -2.03 8.40 -16.55
C ASP A 2 -2.62 9.13 -15.31
N ARG A 3 -3.91 8.92 -14.99
CA ARG A 3 -4.63 9.57 -13.87
C ARG A 3 -3.93 9.28 -12.54
N VAL A 4 -3.45 8.06 -12.34
CA VAL A 4 -2.70 7.65 -11.13
C VAL A 4 -1.41 8.46 -10.99
N LYS A 5 -0.69 8.68 -12.10
CA LYS A 5 0.54 9.49 -12.10
C LYS A 5 0.27 10.96 -11.80
N ARG A 6 -0.89 11.49 -12.22
CA ARG A 6 -1.36 12.83 -11.84
C ARG A 6 -1.64 12.92 -10.35
N ILE A 7 -2.42 12.01 -9.77
CA ILE A 7 -2.72 12.03 -8.33
C ILE A 7 -1.45 11.98 -7.47
N LYS A 8 -0.52 11.05 -7.78
CA LYS A 8 0.74 10.92 -7.02
C LYS A 8 1.59 12.18 -7.04
N LYS A 9 1.69 12.85 -8.19
CA LYS A 9 2.39 14.13 -8.27
C LYS A 9 1.71 15.20 -7.41
N ALA A 10 0.38 15.21 -7.36
CA ALA A 10 -0.39 16.23 -6.65
C ALA A 10 -0.26 16.02 -5.15
N GLN A 11 -0.27 14.77 -4.71
CA GLN A 11 0.07 14.39 -3.33
C GLN A 11 1.46 14.89 -2.91
N GLN A 12 2.48 14.73 -3.77
CA GLN A 12 3.83 15.22 -3.50
C GLN A 12 3.90 16.75 -3.44
N ALA A 13 3.06 17.42 -4.23
CA ALA A 13 3.02 18.87 -4.31
C ALA A 13 2.27 19.51 -3.13
N VAL A 14 1.36 18.78 -2.48
CA VAL A 14 0.64 19.26 -1.29
C VAL A 14 1.63 19.36 -0.14
N GLY A 15 2.04 20.58 0.19
CA GLY A 15 2.96 20.85 1.31
C GLY A 15 2.42 20.44 2.68
N THR A 16 3.31 20.42 3.68
CA THR A 16 2.98 20.06 5.07
C THR A 16 1.89 20.93 5.70
N ASN A 17 1.72 22.17 5.22
CA ASN A 17 0.68 23.11 5.64
C ASN A 17 -0.65 22.96 4.85
N ASN A 18 -1.07 21.73 4.58
CA ASN A 18 -2.33 21.47 3.89
C ASN A 18 -3.55 21.83 4.77
N LYS A 19 -4.15 23.00 4.50
CA LYS A 19 -5.35 23.49 5.19
C LYS A 19 -6.56 22.57 5.04
N TYR A 20 -6.73 21.90 3.90
CA TYR A 20 -7.83 20.97 3.68
C TYR A 20 -7.71 19.75 4.61
N LYS A 21 -6.50 19.17 4.73
CA LYS A 21 -6.25 18.06 5.65
C LYS A 21 -6.43 18.46 7.11
N GLN A 22 -5.94 19.64 7.50
CA GLN A 22 -6.14 20.18 8.84
C GLN A 22 -7.63 20.38 9.17
N TYR A 23 -8.39 20.95 8.23
CA TYR A 23 -9.84 21.09 8.39
C TYR A 23 -10.50 19.72 8.60
N PHE A 24 -10.21 18.74 7.75
CA PHE A 24 -10.79 17.40 7.85
C PHE A 24 -10.50 16.76 9.21
N ILE A 25 -9.24 16.81 9.68
CA ILE A 25 -8.83 16.23 10.96
C ILE A 25 -9.55 16.93 12.12
N ASN A 26 -9.58 18.26 12.12
CA ASN A 26 -10.15 19.05 13.22
C ASN A 26 -11.68 18.97 13.29
N ASN A 27 -12.35 18.66 12.18
CA ASN A 27 -13.82 18.68 12.09
C ASN A 27 -14.43 17.30 11.85
N LYS A 28 -13.67 16.21 12.00
CA LYS A 28 -14.10 14.85 11.63
C LYS A 28 -15.46 14.44 12.23
N GLU A 29 -15.68 14.67 13.52
CA GLU A 29 -16.94 14.34 14.19
C GLU A 29 -18.11 15.23 13.75
N TYR A 30 -17.84 16.48 13.40
CA TYR A 30 -18.85 17.37 12.84
C TYR A 30 -19.25 16.93 11.42
N ILE A 31 -18.26 16.63 10.58
CA ILE A 31 -18.47 16.11 9.22
C ILE A 31 -19.26 14.80 9.27
N LYS A 32 -18.90 13.90 10.19
CA LYS A 32 -19.61 12.63 10.41
C LYS A 32 -21.10 12.87 10.69
N ARG A 33 -21.43 13.76 11.63
CA ARG A 33 -22.83 14.08 11.97
C ARG A 33 -23.63 14.67 10.81
N LEU A 34 -22.97 15.44 9.93
CA LEU A 34 -23.63 16.05 8.77
C LEU A 34 -23.87 15.07 7.62
N LEU A 35 -22.94 14.14 7.39
CA LEU A 35 -22.89 13.35 6.15
C LEU A 35 -23.15 11.86 6.35
N ALA A 36 -23.39 11.38 7.57
CA ALA A 36 -23.68 9.98 7.82
C ALA A 36 -24.88 9.52 6.99
N VAL A 37 -24.66 8.50 6.15
CA VAL A 37 -25.68 7.93 5.26
C VAL A 37 -26.35 6.73 5.92
N ASN A 38 -25.62 6.01 6.79
CA ASN A 38 -26.12 4.82 7.50
C ASN A 38 -26.72 3.78 6.54
N LYS A 39 -25.89 3.26 5.63
CA LYS A 39 -26.35 2.39 4.55
C LYS A 39 -25.49 1.15 4.37
N ASP A 40 -26.17 0.03 4.20
CA ASP A 40 -25.56 -1.24 3.81
C ASP A 40 -25.53 -1.33 2.29
N VAL A 41 -24.37 -1.70 1.75
CA VAL A 41 -24.15 -1.96 0.32
C VAL A 41 -23.47 -3.30 0.12
N SER A 42 -23.63 -3.90 -1.06
CA SER A 42 -23.14 -5.26 -1.31
C SER A 42 -21.63 -5.27 -1.55
N THR A 43 -21.14 -4.28 -2.31
CA THR A 43 -19.77 -4.27 -2.85
C THR A 43 -19.03 -2.95 -2.60
N VAL A 44 -17.70 -2.99 -2.71
CA VAL A 44 -16.84 -1.80 -2.70
C VAL A 44 -17.18 -0.83 -3.83
N ASP A 45 -17.54 -1.33 -5.01
CA ASP A 45 -17.91 -0.49 -6.15
C ASP A 45 -19.21 0.29 -5.90
N GLU A 46 -20.21 -0.36 -5.29
CA GLU A 46 -21.44 0.32 -4.85
C GLU A 46 -21.15 1.39 -3.79
N ALA A 47 -20.26 1.10 -2.83
CA ALA A 47 -19.83 2.08 -1.85
C ALA A 47 -19.17 3.30 -2.51
N MET A 48 -18.31 3.08 -3.51
CA MET A 48 -17.67 4.17 -4.26
C MET A 48 -18.68 5.03 -5.03
N VAL A 49 -19.73 4.44 -5.61
CA VAL A 49 -20.81 5.19 -6.26
C VAL A 49 -21.53 6.08 -5.25
N LEU A 50 -21.88 5.53 -4.08
CA LEU A 50 -22.56 6.27 -3.03
C LEU A 50 -21.69 7.42 -2.49
N ILE A 51 -20.40 7.16 -2.24
CA ILE A 51 -19.45 8.19 -1.79
C ILE A 51 -19.36 9.36 -2.78
N ARG A 52 -19.40 9.10 -4.09
CA ARG A 52 -19.34 10.15 -5.12
C ARG A 52 -20.59 11.04 -5.16
N GLN A 53 -21.70 10.62 -4.56
CA GLN A 53 -22.93 11.41 -4.49
C GLN A 53 -22.96 12.37 -3.30
N ILE A 54 -22.02 12.22 -2.35
CA ILE A 54 -21.96 13.08 -1.17
C ILE A 54 -21.47 14.48 -1.53
N ASP A 55 -22.07 15.48 -0.90
CA ASP A 55 -21.61 16.85 -1.00
C ASP A 55 -20.26 17.03 -0.30
N PHE A 56 -19.21 16.96 -1.10
CA PHE A 56 -17.83 16.98 -0.65
C PHE A 56 -17.40 18.32 -0.03
N ARG A 57 -18.17 19.39 -0.23
CA ARG A 57 -17.84 20.71 0.34
C ARG A 57 -17.70 20.63 1.85
N TYR A 58 -18.56 19.85 2.49
CA TYR A 58 -18.55 19.66 3.93
C TYR A 58 -17.31 18.89 4.42
N ILE A 59 -16.79 17.94 3.64
CA ILE A 59 -15.66 17.09 4.06
C ILE A 59 -14.37 17.90 4.20
N PHE A 60 -14.13 18.83 3.27
CA PHE A 60 -12.89 19.63 3.25
C PHE A 60 -13.13 21.12 3.48
N GLY A 61 -14.32 21.50 3.94
CA GLY A 61 -14.65 22.89 4.27
C GLY A 61 -14.55 23.81 3.07
N LEU A 62 -14.93 23.33 1.87
CA LEU A 62 -14.78 24.08 0.64
C LEU A 62 -15.64 25.35 0.63
N ASP A 63 -16.72 25.44 1.41
CA ASP A 63 -17.46 26.71 1.52
C ASP A 63 -16.59 27.86 2.06
N VAL A 64 -15.51 27.53 2.78
CA VAL A 64 -14.55 28.50 3.36
C VAL A 64 -13.18 28.42 2.69
N LEU A 65 -12.80 27.25 2.18
CA LEU A 65 -11.47 26.96 1.65
C LEU A 65 -11.42 26.89 0.11
N MET A 66 -12.56 26.86 -0.58
CA MET A 66 -12.60 26.93 -2.04
C MET A 66 -11.84 28.18 -2.48
N GLU A 67 -11.14 28.06 -3.62
CA GLU A 67 -10.30 29.13 -4.15
C GLU A 67 -9.10 29.53 -3.27
N LYS A 68 -8.89 28.93 -2.07
CA LYS A 68 -7.69 29.18 -1.28
C LYS A 68 -6.50 28.43 -1.84
N THR A 69 -5.43 29.19 -2.07
CA THR A 69 -4.20 28.70 -2.65
C THR A 69 -3.36 27.95 -1.60
N PHE A 70 -2.65 26.94 -2.08
CA PHE A 70 -1.60 26.26 -1.35
C PHE A 70 -0.42 26.01 -2.29
N MET A 71 0.77 25.92 -1.73
CA MET A 71 2.00 25.72 -2.49
C MET A 71 1.91 24.41 -3.29
N CYS A 72 2.29 24.46 -4.57
CA CYS A 72 2.15 23.36 -5.50
C CYS A 72 3.44 23.14 -6.30
N GLU A 73 4.23 22.15 -5.88
CA GLU A 73 5.46 21.76 -6.59
C GLU A 73 5.19 20.95 -7.88
N PHE A 74 3.91 20.72 -8.22
CA PHE A 74 3.43 19.77 -9.23
C PHE A 74 4.03 19.93 -10.63
N MET A 75 4.58 21.10 -10.91
CA MET A 75 4.99 21.53 -12.24
C MET A 75 6.48 21.84 -12.37
N TYR A 76 7.29 21.67 -11.33
CA TYR A 76 8.72 21.88 -11.44
C TYR A 76 9.56 20.67 -11.06
N LYS A 77 10.19 20.10 -12.07
CA LYS A 77 11.55 19.62 -11.90
C LYS A 77 12.45 20.80 -12.21
N GLU A 78 13.36 21.12 -11.30
CA GLU A 78 14.54 21.90 -11.66
C GLU A 78 15.10 21.34 -12.97
N GLN A 79 15.24 22.20 -13.99
CA GLN A 79 15.90 21.78 -15.21
C GLN A 79 17.39 21.97 -14.98
N CYS A 80 18.11 20.87 -14.80
CA CYS A 80 19.57 20.87 -14.80
C CYS A 80 20.07 20.56 -16.21
N LYS A 81 20.88 21.47 -16.76
CA LYS A 81 21.65 21.26 -17.97
C LYS A 81 23.13 21.25 -17.60
N SER A 82 23.80 20.14 -17.86
CA SER A 82 25.24 20.00 -17.62
C SER A 82 26.00 20.12 -18.94
N PHE A 83 27.04 20.96 -18.96
CA PHE A 83 27.92 21.15 -20.09
C PHE A 83 29.35 20.81 -19.68
N ALA A 84 30.06 20.04 -20.50
CA ALA A 84 31.42 19.58 -20.20
C ALA A 84 32.39 20.01 -21.30
N PHE A 85 33.46 20.70 -20.92
CA PHE A 85 34.48 21.22 -21.84
C PHE A 85 35.90 20.97 -21.34
N LYS A 86 36.87 21.12 -22.24
CA LYS A 86 38.29 20.94 -21.91
C LYS A 86 38.86 22.12 -21.12
N THR A 87 38.30 23.31 -21.31
CA THR A 87 38.75 24.52 -20.63
C THR A 87 37.61 25.22 -19.90
N GLU A 88 37.97 25.97 -18.86
CA GLU A 88 37.01 26.73 -18.05
C GLU A 88 36.35 27.86 -18.85
N LYS A 89 37.16 28.60 -19.64
CA LYS A 89 36.67 29.67 -20.53
C LYS A 89 35.60 29.21 -21.52
N GLU A 90 35.74 28.01 -22.08
CA GLU A 90 34.75 27.44 -23.00
C GLU A 90 33.45 27.12 -22.27
N ALA A 91 33.54 26.52 -21.07
CA ALA A 91 32.38 26.19 -20.26
C ALA A 91 31.61 27.43 -19.82
N ASP A 92 32.33 28.47 -19.37
CA ASP A 92 31.74 29.73 -18.91
C ASP A 92 31.04 30.48 -20.07
N LYS A 93 31.68 30.54 -21.25
CA LYS A 93 31.09 31.20 -22.42
C LYS A 93 29.80 30.52 -22.89
N VAL A 94 29.73 29.19 -22.84
CA VAL A 94 28.52 28.44 -23.21
C VAL A 94 27.42 28.62 -22.18
N ILE A 95 27.75 28.55 -20.88
CA ILE A 95 26.73 28.68 -19.84
C ILE A 95 26.16 30.11 -19.76
N GLU A 96 27.00 31.13 -19.96
CA GLU A 96 26.54 32.52 -20.09
C GLU A 96 25.56 32.66 -21.25
N LYS A 97 25.93 32.19 -22.45
CA LYS A 97 25.05 32.24 -23.63
C LYS A 97 23.74 31.46 -23.43
N GLU A 98 23.79 30.32 -22.74
CA GLU A 98 22.59 29.53 -22.47
C GLU A 98 21.70 30.18 -21.40
N SER A 99 22.29 30.80 -20.37
CA SER A 99 21.56 31.46 -19.28
C SER A 99 20.68 32.63 -19.76
N VAL A 100 21.13 33.36 -20.78
CA VAL A 100 20.38 34.48 -21.40
C VAL A 100 19.03 34.03 -21.96
N LYS A 101 18.90 32.76 -22.37
CA LYS A 101 17.62 32.20 -22.86
C LYS A 101 16.55 32.08 -21.77
N TYR A 102 16.94 32.23 -20.50
CA TYR A 102 16.08 32.08 -19.32
C TYR A 102 15.93 33.38 -18.53
N THR A 103 16.14 34.51 -19.19
CA THR A 103 15.97 35.85 -18.61
C THR A 103 14.60 35.98 -17.91
N GLY A 104 14.60 36.41 -16.65
CA GLY A 104 13.39 36.54 -15.82
C GLY A 104 13.06 35.31 -14.96
N ARG A 105 13.86 34.22 -15.03
CA ARG A 105 13.77 33.07 -14.12
C ARG A 105 14.94 33.05 -13.15
N GLU A 106 14.73 32.46 -11.98
CA GLU A 106 15.82 32.22 -11.03
C GLU A 106 16.70 31.08 -11.55
N VAL A 107 18.01 31.35 -11.69
CA VAL A 107 18.98 30.43 -12.27
C VAL A 107 20.17 30.32 -11.33
N CYS A 108 20.56 29.09 -10.99
CA CYS A 108 21.76 28.81 -10.22
C CYS A 108 22.79 28.14 -11.13
N ILE A 109 24.01 28.68 -11.15
CA ILE A 109 25.13 28.10 -11.89
C ILE A 109 26.07 27.47 -10.88
N SER A 110 26.43 26.20 -11.10
CA SER A 110 27.47 25.52 -10.33
C SER A 110 28.54 24.94 -11.27
N GLY A 111 29.71 24.64 -10.72
CA GLY A 111 30.82 24.11 -11.49
C GLY A 111 31.64 23.11 -10.70
N TYR A 112 32.11 22.07 -11.37
CA TYR A 112 33.02 21.08 -10.80
C TYR A 112 33.90 20.46 -11.89
N GLU A 113 34.96 19.76 -11.49
CA GLU A 113 35.83 19.02 -12.41
C GLU A 113 35.52 17.51 -12.33
N ARG A 114 35.40 16.86 -13.49
CA ARG A 114 35.19 15.41 -13.56
C ARG A 114 35.85 14.84 -14.81
N PHE A 115 36.66 13.79 -14.63
CA PHE A 115 37.39 13.13 -15.72
C PHE A 115 38.26 14.09 -16.56
N GLY A 116 38.92 15.07 -15.92
CA GLY A 116 39.76 16.07 -16.59
C GLY A 116 38.97 17.09 -17.44
N MET A 117 37.64 17.13 -17.31
CA MET A 117 36.78 18.11 -17.97
C MET A 117 36.22 19.09 -16.95
N LYS A 118 36.10 20.36 -17.36
CA LYS A 118 35.41 21.40 -16.60
C LYS A 118 33.91 21.29 -16.89
N VAL A 119 33.14 20.90 -15.88
CA VAL A 119 31.68 20.78 -15.96
C VAL A 119 31.04 22.02 -15.36
N ARG A 120 30.08 22.58 -16.08
CA ARG A 120 29.21 23.66 -15.61
C ARG A 120 27.76 23.20 -15.67
N GLU A 121 27.05 23.37 -14.59
CA GLU A 121 25.63 23.02 -14.49
C GLU A 121 24.79 24.28 -14.36
N LEU A 122 23.80 24.39 -15.23
CA LEU A 122 22.78 25.41 -15.22
C LEU A 122 21.51 24.81 -14.61
N THR A 123 21.21 25.18 -13.37
CA THR A 123 19.97 24.79 -12.69
C THR A 123 18.96 25.92 -12.81
N ILE A 124 17.92 25.70 -13.61
CA ILE A 124 16.83 26.65 -13.78
C ILE A 124 15.76 26.31 -12.76
N LYS A 125 15.59 27.17 -11.76
CA LYS A 125 14.51 27.04 -10.79
C LYS A 125 13.18 27.32 -11.44
N GLY A 126 12.16 26.73 -10.83
CA GLY A 126 10.80 26.90 -11.27
C GLY A 126 10.11 28.15 -10.81
N ASP A 127 9.05 28.52 -11.52
CA ASP A 127 8.05 29.46 -11.03
C ASP A 127 7.36 28.86 -9.80
N ASN A 128 7.18 29.67 -8.77
CA ASN A 128 6.39 29.30 -7.59
C ASN A 128 4.91 29.24 -7.99
N LEU A 129 4.44 28.03 -8.31
CA LEU A 129 3.05 27.81 -8.68
C LEU A 129 2.23 27.42 -7.45
N GLU A 130 0.99 27.90 -7.44
CA GLU A 130 0.00 27.58 -6.44
C GLU A 130 -1.03 26.63 -7.01
N ALA A 131 -1.68 25.86 -6.13
CA ALA A 131 -2.86 25.09 -6.46
C ALA A 131 -4.05 25.50 -5.60
N TRP A 132 -5.25 25.33 -6.14
CA TRP A 132 -6.51 25.53 -5.43
C TRP A 132 -7.60 24.67 -6.07
N VAL A 133 -8.69 24.49 -5.33
CA VAL A 133 -9.90 23.86 -5.87
C VAL A 133 -10.89 24.94 -6.23
N SER A 134 -11.42 24.83 -7.44
CA SER A 134 -12.53 25.62 -7.97
C SER A 134 -13.73 24.71 -8.24
N TYR A 135 -14.90 25.29 -8.50
CA TYR A 135 -16.07 24.56 -8.94
C TYR A 135 -16.58 25.14 -10.25
N SER A 136 -16.65 24.28 -11.28
CA SER A 136 -17.21 24.64 -12.58
C SER A 136 -18.70 24.33 -12.60
N ILE A 137 -19.54 25.37 -12.59
CA ILE A 137 -21.00 25.26 -12.72
C ILE A 137 -21.36 24.56 -14.04
N ASN A 138 -20.75 24.98 -15.15
CA ASN A 138 -21.03 24.43 -16.49
C ASN A 138 -20.73 22.93 -16.60
N LYS A 139 -19.71 22.44 -15.89
CA LYS A 139 -19.34 21.01 -15.87
C LYS A 139 -19.97 20.25 -14.71
N ASN A 140 -20.57 20.94 -13.76
CA ASN A 140 -20.99 20.43 -12.45
C ASN A 140 -19.88 19.61 -11.76
N LYS A 141 -18.65 20.16 -11.72
CA LYS A 141 -17.46 19.43 -11.25
C LYS A 141 -16.47 20.34 -10.51
N TYR A 142 -15.79 19.76 -9.53
CA TYR A 142 -14.61 20.38 -8.93
C TYR A 142 -13.43 20.33 -9.89
N LEU A 143 -12.71 21.44 -9.95
CA LEU A 143 -11.51 21.60 -10.76
C LEU A 143 -10.32 21.77 -9.83
N TYR A 144 -9.27 21.00 -10.06
CA TYR A 144 -7.98 21.23 -9.44
C TYR A 144 -7.16 22.10 -10.38
N MET A 145 -6.94 23.35 -9.97
CA MET A 145 -6.23 24.35 -10.75
C MET A 145 -4.80 24.47 -10.24
N VAL A 146 -3.86 24.66 -11.18
CA VAL A 146 -2.46 24.98 -10.88
C VAL A 146 -2.06 26.18 -11.72
N GLY A 147 -1.46 27.18 -11.08
CA GLY A 147 -1.12 28.43 -11.76
C GLY A 147 -0.63 29.52 -10.82
N ASP A 148 -0.40 30.69 -11.40
CA ASP A 148 -0.31 31.93 -10.65
C ASP A 148 -1.71 32.53 -10.60
N LYS A 149 -2.37 32.36 -9.44
CA LYS A 149 -3.73 32.86 -9.26
C LYS A 149 -3.80 34.38 -9.37
N THR A 150 -2.77 35.09 -8.90
CA THR A 150 -2.76 36.56 -8.88
C THR A 150 -2.71 37.17 -10.28
N LYS A 151 -2.12 36.44 -11.24
CA LYS A 151 -2.01 36.86 -12.65
C LYS A 151 -3.06 36.21 -13.55
N GLU A 152 -4.00 35.46 -12.98
CA GLU A 152 -4.95 34.61 -13.71
C GLU A 152 -4.28 33.69 -14.75
N ASN A 153 -3.03 33.30 -14.50
CA ASN A 153 -2.23 32.52 -15.43
C ASN A 153 -2.26 31.04 -15.00
N TYR A 154 -3.14 30.28 -15.64
CA TYR A 154 -3.39 28.88 -15.32
C TYR A 154 -2.58 27.96 -16.23
N CYS A 155 -1.67 27.21 -15.64
CA CYS A 155 -0.80 26.29 -16.36
C CYS A 155 -1.39 24.87 -16.45
N ALA A 156 -2.33 24.51 -15.57
CA ALA A 156 -3.10 23.28 -15.69
C ALA A 156 -4.49 23.40 -15.05
N ASN A 157 -5.48 22.80 -15.71
CA ASN A 157 -6.81 22.56 -15.17
C ASN A 157 -7.10 21.05 -15.28
N ILE A 158 -7.20 20.37 -14.13
CA ILE A 158 -7.38 18.92 -14.08
C ILE A 158 -8.71 18.60 -13.39
N ASP A 159 -9.55 17.85 -14.11
CA ASP A 159 -10.78 17.29 -13.56
C ASP A 159 -10.43 16.13 -12.61
N PHE A 160 -10.69 16.33 -11.31
CA PHE A 160 -10.55 15.31 -10.27
C PHE A 160 -11.91 15.08 -9.60
N ASP A 161 -12.21 13.83 -9.27
CA ASP A 161 -13.39 13.50 -8.47
C ASP A 161 -13.10 13.58 -6.97
N VAL A 162 -14.14 13.39 -6.17
CA VAL A 162 -14.10 13.38 -4.70
C VAL A 162 -13.02 12.44 -4.15
N LEU A 163 -12.88 11.26 -4.74
CA LEU A 163 -11.94 10.25 -4.27
C LEU A 163 -10.51 10.67 -4.61
N ASP A 164 -10.29 11.30 -5.76
CA ASP A 164 -8.99 11.86 -6.14
C ASP A 164 -8.59 13.02 -5.23
N LEU A 165 -9.49 13.97 -4.96
CA LEU A 165 -9.20 15.09 -4.08
C LEU A 165 -8.87 14.62 -2.66
N TYR A 166 -9.61 13.63 -2.14
CA TYR A 166 -9.28 13.03 -0.85
C TYR A 166 -7.89 12.36 -0.87
N GLN A 167 -7.56 11.59 -1.91
CA GLN A 167 -6.23 11.01 -2.08
C GLN A 167 -5.16 12.09 -2.03
N ILE A 168 -5.35 13.21 -2.74
CA ILE A 168 -4.41 14.33 -2.84
C ILE A 168 -4.24 15.00 -1.48
N PHE A 169 -5.33 15.40 -0.84
CA PHE A 169 -5.25 16.16 0.41
C PHE A 169 -4.73 15.33 1.58
N ILE A 170 -5.18 14.09 1.71
CA ILE A 170 -4.77 13.24 2.84
C ILE A 170 -3.40 12.60 2.59
N GLY A 171 -3.03 12.37 1.33
CA GLY A 171 -1.80 11.69 0.94
C GLY A 171 -1.90 10.17 1.10
N CYS A 172 -2.95 9.56 0.57
CA CYS A 172 -3.21 8.12 0.70
C CYS A 172 -3.67 7.47 -0.61
N ASP A 173 -3.72 6.13 -0.66
CA ASP A 173 -4.23 5.40 -1.82
C ASP A 173 -5.76 5.28 -1.82
N ILE A 174 -6.33 4.94 -2.98
CA ILE A 174 -7.78 4.81 -3.16
C ILE A 174 -8.46 3.84 -2.16
N ARG A 175 -7.81 2.75 -1.77
CA ARG A 175 -8.38 1.78 -0.82
C ARG A 175 -8.49 2.39 0.57
N LYS A 176 -7.50 3.19 0.96
CA LYS A 176 -7.55 3.97 2.21
C LYS A 176 -8.66 5.02 2.18
N VAL A 177 -8.85 5.69 1.05
CA VAL A 177 -9.96 6.65 0.86
C VAL A 177 -11.31 5.98 1.06
N ILE A 178 -11.54 4.84 0.40
CA ILE A 178 -12.80 4.10 0.54
C ILE A 178 -12.97 3.68 2.01
N GLN A 179 -11.94 3.12 2.64
CA GLN A 179 -12.01 2.74 4.06
C GLN A 179 -12.40 3.92 4.97
N ASP A 180 -11.74 5.06 4.83
CA ASP A 180 -11.94 6.20 5.71
C ASP A 180 -13.30 6.86 5.46
N LEU A 181 -13.71 7.01 4.19
CA LEU A 181 -14.99 7.60 3.82
C LEU A 181 -16.16 6.67 4.16
N SER A 182 -16.04 5.35 3.96
CA SER A 182 -17.07 4.40 4.41
C SER A 182 -17.26 4.45 5.92
N LYS A 183 -16.18 4.58 6.71
CA LYS A 183 -16.28 4.77 8.16
C LYS A 183 -16.91 6.10 8.55
N LEU A 184 -16.53 7.18 7.86
CA LEU A 184 -17.07 8.53 8.10
C LEU A 184 -18.56 8.62 7.78
N LEU A 185 -19.00 7.96 6.70
CA LEU A 185 -20.37 8.00 6.19
C LEU A 185 -21.25 6.87 6.76
N GLU A 186 -20.70 6.02 7.61
CA GLU A 186 -21.38 4.85 8.18
C GLU A 186 -21.94 3.92 7.08
N ILE A 187 -21.13 3.68 6.05
CA ILE A 187 -21.42 2.73 4.97
C ILE A 187 -20.84 1.37 5.33
N ARG A 188 -21.69 0.37 5.47
CA ARG A 188 -21.29 -1.02 5.69
C ARG A 188 -21.22 -1.76 4.36
N ILE A 189 -20.14 -2.50 4.12
CA ILE A 189 -19.90 -3.21 2.85
C ILE A 189 -19.95 -4.71 3.11
N THR A 190 -21.04 -5.37 2.69
CA THR A 190 -21.33 -6.77 3.00
C THR A 190 -20.20 -7.73 2.61
N GLU A 191 -19.60 -7.58 1.42
CA GLU A 191 -18.51 -8.47 1.00
C GLU A 191 -17.27 -8.39 1.91
N LEU A 192 -17.00 -7.23 2.52
CA LEU A 192 -15.89 -7.07 3.47
C LEU A 192 -16.24 -7.64 4.84
N GLU A 193 -17.50 -7.51 5.26
CA GLU A 193 -17.99 -8.11 6.50
C GLU A 193 -17.93 -9.64 6.45
N ILE A 194 -18.26 -10.26 5.31
CA ILE A 194 -18.12 -11.72 5.13
C ILE A 194 -16.67 -12.19 5.38
N ILE A 195 -15.68 -11.44 4.88
CA ILE A 195 -14.26 -11.75 5.10
C ILE A 195 -13.89 -11.57 6.57
N ARG A 196 -14.33 -10.46 7.19
CA ARG A 196 -14.11 -10.18 8.62
C ARG A 196 -14.67 -11.30 9.49
N ASP A 197 -15.92 -11.68 9.24
CA ASP A 197 -16.61 -12.71 10.00
C ASP A 197 -15.96 -14.07 9.85
N LYS A 198 -15.48 -14.41 8.64
CA LYS A 198 -14.64 -15.60 8.44
C LYS A 198 -13.42 -15.59 9.36
N TYR A 199 -12.66 -14.50 9.39
CA TYR A 199 -11.44 -14.45 10.21
C TYR A 199 -11.76 -14.51 11.71
N ASN A 200 -12.86 -13.89 12.14
CA ASN A 200 -13.35 -14.00 13.52
C ASN A 200 -13.80 -15.42 13.88
N ARG A 201 -14.51 -16.12 12.97
CA ARG A 201 -14.86 -17.53 13.14
C ARG A 201 -13.63 -18.42 13.24
N CYS A 202 -12.62 -18.22 12.39
CA CYS A 202 -11.34 -18.93 12.47
C CYS A 202 -10.68 -18.76 13.85
N LYS A 203 -10.62 -17.54 14.39
CA LYS A 203 -10.09 -17.29 15.74
C LYS A 203 -10.90 -18.02 16.82
N LYS A 204 -12.24 -17.94 16.76
CA LYS A 204 -13.12 -18.65 17.70
C LYS A 204 -12.93 -20.16 17.60
N PHE A 205 -12.75 -20.68 16.39
CA PHE A 205 -12.53 -22.10 16.13
C PHE A 205 -11.21 -22.58 16.73
N ILE A 206 -10.11 -21.83 16.58
CA ILE A 206 -8.83 -22.14 17.24
C ILE A 206 -9.03 -22.26 18.75
N LYS A 207 -9.62 -21.24 19.38
CA LYS A 207 -9.81 -21.19 20.84
C LYS A 207 -10.71 -22.31 21.37
N GLY A 208 -11.71 -22.72 20.61
CA GLY A 208 -12.67 -23.74 21.02
C GLY A 208 -12.24 -25.18 20.74
N ASN A 209 -11.45 -25.42 19.68
CA ASN A 209 -11.24 -26.78 19.17
C ASN A 209 -9.77 -27.24 19.19
N LEU A 210 -8.79 -26.33 19.14
CA LEU A 210 -7.38 -26.71 19.18
C LEU A 210 -6.95 -27.01 20.62
N THR A 211 -7.24 -28.23 21.08
CA THR A 211 -6.89 -28.71 22.43
C THR A 211 -5.95 -29.91 22.36
N LYS A 212 -5.27 -30.19 23.47
CA LYS A 212 -4.39 -31.35 23.60
C LYS A 212 -5.13 -32.68 23.46
N ASP A 213 -6.41 -32.72 23.85
CA ASP A 213 -7.20 -33.95 23.83
C ASP A 213 -7.74 -34.25 22.42
N ASN A 214 -8.15 -33.22 21.67
CA ASN A 214 -8.71 -33.40 20.33
C ASN A 214 -7.62 -33.54 19.25
N PHE A 215 -6.56 -32.73 19.34
CA PHE A 215 -5.50 -32.65 18.34
C PHE A 215 -4.12 -32.58 19.00
N PRO A 216 -3.65 -33.67 19.63
CA PRO A 216 -2.46 -33.67 20.49
C PRO A 216 -1.19 -33.23 19.75
N ALA A 217 -0.92 -33.77 18.55
CA ALA A 217 0.29 -33.45 17.82
C ALA A 217 0.26 -32.04 17.25
N LEU A 218 -0.88 -31.60 16.73
CA LEU A 218 -1.09 -30.25 16.22
C LEU A 218 -0.93 -29.24 17.36
N PHE A 219 -1.60 -29.47 18.50
CA PHE A 219 -1.50 -28.64 19.68
C PHE A 219 -0.06 -28.53 20.18
N GLU A 220 0.65 -29.65 20.29
CA GLU A 220 2.06 -29.66 20.67
C GLU A 220 2.94 -28.86 19.70
N LEU A 221 2.68 -28.99 18.40
CA LEU A 221 3.48 -28.34 17.37
C LEU A 221 3.29 -26.81 17.34
N ILE A 222 2.06 -26.31 17.52
CA ILE A 222 1.74 -24.89 17.26
C ILE A 222 1.19 -24.08 18.43
N SER A 223 0.89 -24.67 19.59
CA SER A 223 0.28 -23.95 20.73
C SER A 223 1.03 -22.66 21.11
N VAL A 224 2.36 -22.70 21.24
CA VAL A 224 3.21 -21.53 21.54
C VAL A 224 3.30 -20.52 20.40
N HIS A 225 2.76 -20.87 19.23
CA HIS A 225 2.73 -20.05 18.02
C HIS A 225 1.33 -19.51 17.69
N ILE A 226 0.27 -19.93 18.39
CA ILE A 226 -1.12 -19.48 18.12
C ILE A 226 -1.22 -17.94 18.08
N ALA A 227 -0.61 -17.23 19.04
CA ALA A 227 -0.63 -15.77 19.06
C ALA A 227 -0.05 -15.14 17.77
N LYS A 228 0.91 -15.81 17.12
CA LYS A 228 1.47 -15.35 15.83
C LYS A 228 0.48 -15.56 14.68
N LEU A 229 -0.29 -16.65 14.71
CA LEU A 229 -1.37 -16.89 13.75
C LEU A 229 -2.50 -15.88 13.93
N GLU A 230 -2.89 -15.57 15.18
CA GLU A 230 -3.91 -14.55 15.48
C GLU A 230 -3.51 -13.17 14.94
N ILE A 231 -2.25 -12.76 15.09
CA ILE A 231 -1.72 -11.53 14.48
C ILE A 231 -1.91 -11.52 12.95
N ILE A 232 -1.68 -12.65 12.27
CA ILE A 232 -1.88 -12.74 10.81
C ILE A 232 -3.37 -12.57 10.47
N LEU A 233 -4.27 -13.17 11.26
CA LEU A 233 -5.72 -13.02 11.09
C LEU A 233 -6.18 -11.58 11.35
N ASP A 234 -5.66 -10.92 12.39
CA ASP A 234 -5.90 -9.51 12.70
C ASP A 234 -5.46 -8.59 11.58
N GLU A 235 -4.26 -8.79 11.04
CA GLU A 235 -3.76 -8.03 9.90
C GLU A 235 -4.60 -8.27 8.65
N GLY A 236 -5.17 -9.45 8.49
CA GLY A 236 -6.18 -9.72 7.49
C GLY A 236 -7.44 -8.85 7.67
N ILE A 237 -7.95 -8.71 8.90
CA ILE A 237 -9.10 -7.86 9.21
C ILE A 237 -8.77 -6.36 8.98
N GLU A 238 -7.57 -5.91 9.36
CA GLU A 238 -7.16 -4.52 9.15
C GLU A 238 -7.02 -4.19 7.66
N LYS A 239 -6.65 -5.18 6.84
CA LYS A 239 -6.41 -5.04 5.40
C LYS A 239 -7.60 -5.44 4.52
N LEU A 240 -8.83 -5.44 5.02
CA LEU A 240 -10.04 -5.81 4.25
C LEU A 240 -10.11 -5.15 2.87
N TYR A 241 -9.88 -3.83 2.78
CA TYR A 241 -9.92 -3.07 1.53
C TYR A 241 -8.73 -3.34 0.57
N TRP A 242 -7.71 -4.07 1.03
CA TRP A 242 -6.54 -4.48 0.23
C TRP A 242 -6.59 -5.96 -0.16
N HIS A 243 -7.69 -6.66 0.13
CA HIS A 243 -7.90 -8.00 -0.37
C HIS A 243 -8.01 -7.99 -1.89
N THR A 244 -7.43 -9.01 -2.51
CA THR A 244 -7.45 -9.21 -3.96
C THR A 244 -7.92 -10.62 -4.24
N LYS A 245 -8.77 -10.77 -5.25
CA LYS A 245 -9.24 -12.08 -5.69
C LYS A 245 -8.07 -12.91 -6.20
N SER A 246 -8.00 -14.15 -5.75
CA SER A 246 -7.08 -15.19 -6.23
C SER A 246 -7.89 -16.43 -6.63
N GLU A 247 -7.24 -17.41 -7.24
CA GLU A 247 -7.86 -18.72 -7.56
C GLU A 247 -8.42 -19.41 -6.30
N THR A 248 -7.78 -19.22 -5.15
CA THR A 248 -8.20 -19.80 -3.86
C THR A 248 -9.21 -18.95 -3.09
N GLY A 249 -9.55 -17.75 -3.59
CA GLY A 249 -10.46 -16.80 -2.91
C GLY A 249 -9.79 -15.46 -2.59
N MET A 250 -10.37 -14.68 -1.67
CA MET A 250 -9.87 -13.35 -1.31
C MET A 250 -8.61 -13.46 -0.45
N ALA A 251 -7.49 -12.93 -0.97
CA ALA A 251 -6.17 -12.98 -0.36
C ALA A 251 -5.63 -11.57 -0.08
N PHE A 252 -4.78 -11.43 0.93
CA PHE A 252 -4.14 -10.15 1.25
C PHE A 252 -2.61 -10.30 1.24
N SER A 253 -1.90 -9.19 1.08
CA SER A 253 -0.44 -9.18 1.05
C SER A 253 0.18 -8.66 2.34
N MET A 254 1.27 -9.30 2.74
CA MET A 254 2.18 -8.79 3.76
C MET A 254 3.60 -9.20 3.39
N SER A 255 4.56 -8.31 3.61
CA SER A 255 5.97 -8.72 3.55
C SER A 255 6.36 -9.45 4.83
N LEU A 256 7.29 -10.41 4.71
CA LEU A 256 7.86 -11.07 5.89
C LEU A 256 8.55 -10.07 6.81
N GLN A 257 9.14 -9.00 6.27
CA GLN A 257 9.73 -7.90 7.04
C GLN A 257 8.67 -7.22 7.92
N TYR A 258 7.51 -6.93 7.35
CA TYR A 258 6.42 -6.25 8.06
C TYR A 258 5.86 -7.14 9.18
N ILE A 259 5.60 -8.43 8.91
CA ILE A 259 5.16 -9.38 9.95
C ILE A 259 6.20 -9.49 11.08
N ALA A 260 7.48 -9.61 10.73
CA ALA A 260 8.56 -9.68 11.69
C ALA A 260 8.66 -8.41 12.56
N GLY A 261 8.44 -7.24 11.96
CA GLY A 261 8.36 -5.95 12.65
C GLY A 261 7.23 -5.87 13.67
N ILE A 262 6.00 -6.24 13.27
CA ILE A 262 4.84 -6.27 14.18
C ILE A 262 5.09 -7.23 15.36
N MET A 263 5.66 -8.40 15.07
CA MET A 263 5.95 -9.42 16.08
C MET A 263 7.21 -9.13 16.90
N LYS A 264 7.97 -8.07 16.60
CA LYS A 264 9.26 -7.74 17.21
C LYS A 264 10.25 -8.92 17.22
N LYS A 265 10.35 -9.62 16.09
CA LYS A 265 11.24 -10.80 15.88
C LYS A 265 12.01 -10.66 14.58
N SER A 266 13.05 -11.48 14.39
CA SER A 266 13.77 -11.53 13.13
C SER A 266 12.99 -12.30 12.06
N LYS A 267 13.24 -11.99 10.78
CA LYS A 267 12.71 -12.73 9.62
C LYS A 267 13.01 -14.23 9.71
N SER A 268 14.22 -14.60 10.12
CA SER A 268 14.67 -16.00 10.22
C SER A 268 13.93 -16.79 11.29
N THR A 269 13.44 -16.14 12.34
CA THR A 269 12.60 -16.78 13.37
C THR A 269 11.15 -16.94 12.93
N ILE A 270 10.60 -15.97 12.19
CA ILE A 270 9.17 -15.98 11.81
C ILE A 270 8.90 -16.85 10.58
N ASN A 271 9.82 -16.87 9.61
CA ASN A 271 9.61 -17.58 8.35
C ASN A 271 9.35 -19.09 8.52
N PRO A 272 10.11 -19.86 9.34
CA PRO A 272 9.81 -21.27 9.62
C PRO A 272 8.38 -21.48 10.14
N VAL A 273 7.95 -20.64 11.08
CA VAL A 273 6.62 -20.71 11.70
C VAL A 273 5.51 -20.45 10.68
N ILE A 274 5.66 -19.43 9.83
CA ILE A 274 4.72 -19.15 8.74
C ILE A 274 4.66 -20.33 7.75
N ASN A 275 5.81 -20.94 7.42
CA ASN A 275 5.84 -22.10 6.54
C ASN A 275 5.17 -23.32 7.19
N THR A 276 5.28 -23.49 8.51
CA THR A 276 4.55 -24.52 9.24
C THR A 276 3.04 -24.26 9.20
N PHE A 277 2.57 -23.03 9.42
CA PHE A 277 1.14 -22.72 9.24
C PHE A 277 0.65 -23.01 7.82
N ALA A 278 1.50 -22.75 6.82
CA ALA A 278 1.17 -23.05 5.45
C ALA A 278 1.10 -24.56 5.17
N LEU A 279 2.04 -25.33 5.71
CA LEU A 279 2.03 -26.80 5.63
C LEU A 279 0.73 -27.36 6.22
N LEU A 280 0.37 -26.89 7.42
CA LEU A 280 -0.81 -27.35 8.16
C LEU A 280 -2.14 -26.89 7.53
N GLY A 281 -2.10 -26.11 6.44
CA GLY A 281 -3.30 -25.59 5.77
C GLY A 281 -3.97 -24.42 6.49
N LEU A 282 -3.45 -23.96 7.63
CA LEU A 282 -4.00 -22.82 8.40
C LEU A 282 -3.87 -21.50 7.63
N ILE A 283 -2.87 -21.40 6.76
CA ILE A 283 -2.75 -20.34 5.76
C ILE A 283 -2.40 -20.98 4.43
N GLN A 284 -2.70 -20.31 3.33
CA GLN A 284 -2.21 -20.68 2.01
C GLN A 284 -1.48 -19.50 1.39
N LYS A 285 -0.48 -19.80 0.57
CA LYS A 285 0.21 -18.79 -0.23
C LYS A 285 -0.28 -18.96 -1.66
N PRO A 286 -1.27 -18.19 -2.15
CA PRO A 286 -1.71 -18.30 -3.55
C PRO A 286 -0.64 -17.79 -4.52
N ASN A 287 -0.70 -18.25 -5.77
CA ASN A 287 0.03 -17.60 -6.88
C ASN A 287 -0.88 -16.50 -7.43
N LEU A 288 -0.46 -15.24 -7.34
CA LEU A 288 -1.16 -14.18 -8.04
C LEU A 288 -0.46 -13.93 -9.37
N ASN A 289 -0.91 -14.62 -10.41
CA ASN A 289 -0.40 -14.45 -11.77
C ASN A 289 -0.80 -13.10 -12.41
N GLN A 290 -1.68 -12.33 -11.77
CA GLN A 290 -2.36 -11.18 -12.40
C GLN A 290 -1.88 -9.79 -11.97
N VAL A 291 -0.99 -9.66 -10.98
CA VAL A 291 -0.57 -8.34 -10.53
C VAL A 291 0.63 -7.87 -11.36
N LYS A 292 0.38 -7.02 -12.37
CA LYS A 292 1.38 -6.28 -13.19
C LYS A 292 2.38 -5.43 -12.37
N TYR A 293 2.37 -5.49 -11.05
CA TYR A 293 3.35 -4.80 -10.21
C TYR A 293 4.70 -5.52 -10.25
N THR A 294 5.52 -4.99 -11.16
CA THR A 294 6.96 -4.75 -11.03
C THR A 294 7.89 -5.98 -11.12
N LYS A 295 8.59 -6.01 -12.25
CA LYS A 295 9.85 -6.72 -12.54
C LYS A 295 10.97 -6.59 -11.49
N TRP A 296 10.78 -5.86 -10.39
CA TRP A 296 11.86 -5.39 -9.52
C TRP A 296 11.74 -5.76 -8.02
N ASN A 297 10.68 -6.45 -7.58
CA ASN A 297 10.51 -6.79 -6.14
C ASN A 297 9.93 -8.18 -5.87
N ARG A 298 10.41 -9.19 -6.62
CA ARG A 298 9.83 -10.55 -6.65
C ARG A 298 10.00 -11.39 -5.36
N ASN A 299 10.79 -10.94 -4.38
CA ASN A 299 11.19 -11.83 -3.27
C ASN A 299 10.68 -11.45 -1.87
N GLU A 300 9.95 -10.32 -1.69
CA GLU A 300 9.63 -9.86 -0.32
C GLU A 300 8.14 -9.80 0.04
N ILE A 301 7.22 -9.74 -0.93
CA ILE A 301 5.78 -9.63 -0.65
C ILE A 301 5.12 -11.00 -0.82
N THR A 302 4.61 -11.55 0.28
CA THR A 302 3.86 -12.81 0.28
C THR A 302 2.37 -12.51 0.33
N TYR A 303 1.58 -13.22 -0.46
CA TYR A 303 0.13 -13.20 -0.36
C TYR A 303 -0.33 -14.36 0.52
N PHE A 304 -1.36 -14.09 1.32
CA PHE A 304 -1.96 -15.01 2.25
C PHE A 304 -3.44 -15.15 1.94
N TYR A 305 -3.88 -16.39 1.77
CA TYR A 305 -5.28 -16.77 1.83
C TYR A 305 -5.51 -17.53 3.14
N ILE A 306 -6.58 -17.19 3.84
CA ILE A 306 -6.98 -17.89 5.07
C ILE A 306 -8.23 -18.71 4.72
N PRO A 307 -8.15 -20.04 4.74
CA PRO A 307 -9.33 -20.89 4.59
C PRO A 307 -10.24 -20.78 5.81
N GLU A 308 -11.51 -21.11 5.63
CA GLU A 308 -12.41 -21.32 6.78
C GLU A 308 -11.86 -22.50 7.60
N TYR A 309 -11.76 -22.34 8.91
CA TYR A 309 -11.30 -23.41 9.79
C TYR A 309 -12.47 -24.29 10.18
N ASN A 310 -12.29 -25.58 9.97
CA ASN A 310 -13.25 -26.61 10.29
C ASN A 310 -12.51 -27.85 10.81
N GLN A 311 -13.29 -28.85 11.20
CA GLN A 311 -12.79 -30.10 11.77
C GLN A 311 -11.85 -30.83 10.80
N GLU A 312 -12.23 -30.96 9.53
CA GLU A 312 -11.44 -31.63 8.48
C GLU A 312 -10.04 -31.00 8.32
N LEU A 313 -9.96 -29.67 8.35
CA LEU A 313 -8.68 -28.95 8.25
C LEU A 313 -7.78 -29.27 9.45
N PHE A 314 -8.33 -29.33 10.67
CA PHE A 314 -7.54 -29.67 11.86
C PHE A 314 -7.15 -31.15 11.89
N GLU A 315 -8.00 -32.07 11.42
CA GLU A 315 -7.68 -33.49 11.28
C GLU A 315 -6.52 -33.71 10.30
N LYS A 316 -6.55 -33.03 9.15
CA LYS A 316 -5.43 -33.03 8.22
C LYS A 316 -4.17 -32.40 8.84
N GLY A 317 -4.34 -31.30 9.58
CA GLY A 317 -3.27 -30.65 10.32
C GLY A 317 -2.61 -31.57 11.35
N GLU A 318 -3.40 -32.36 12.08
CA GLU A 318 -2.95 -33.36 13.06
C GLU A 318 -2.11 -34.46 12.40
N GLN A 319 -2.55 -34.98 11.25
CA GLN A 319 -1.78 -35.96 10.49
C GLN A 319 -0.41 -35.41 10.06
N LEU A 320 -0.37 -34.19 9.55
CA LEU A 320 0.87 -33.52 9.14
C LEU A 320 1.77 -33.21 10.34
N ALA A 321 1.19 -32.81 11.47
CA ALA A 321 1.92 -32.56 12.71
C ALA A 321 2.56 -33.83 13.26
N LYS A 322 1.86 -34.98 13.20
CA LYS A 322 2.43 -36.30 13.55
C LYS A 322 3.65 -36.62 12.70
N ILE A 323 3.62 -36.37 11.40
CA ILE A 323 4.78 -36.58 10.50
C ILE A 323 5.94 -35.65 10.90
N MET A 324 5.67 -34.39 11.22
CA MET A 324 6.71 -33.45 11.66
C MET A 324 7.39 -33.88 12.96
N LEU A 325 6.59 -34.27 13.97
CA LEU A 325 7.09 -34.55 15.31
C LEU A 325 7.66 -35.96 15.46
N TYR A 326 7.07 -36.97 14.80
CA TYR A 326 7.30 -38.37 15.11
C TYR A 326 7.87 -39.22 13.96
N SER A 327 7.82 -38.76 12.70
CA SER A 327 8.40 -39.51 11.58
C SER A 327 9.89 -39.20 11.41
N GLY A 328 10.77 -40.02 11.97
CA GLY A 328 12.22 -39.80 11.93
C GLY A 328 12.66 -38.67 12.87
N LYS A 329 13.57 -37.77 12.41
CA LYS A 329 14.03 -36.66 13.25
C LYS A 329 12.88 -35.69 13.56
N ARG A 330 12.62 -35.48 14.85
CA ARG A 330 11.64 -34.51 15.36
C ARG A 330 11.94 -33.12 14.81
N THR A 331 10.93 -32.51 14.20
CA THR A 331 11.01 -31.15 13.64
C THR A 331 9.97 -30.26 14.31
N THR A 332 10.42 -29.20 14.97
CA THR A 332 9.54 -28.17 15.53
C THR A 332 9.23 -27.10 14.49
N ALA A 333 8.17 -26.32 14.71
CA ALA A 333 7.78 -25.22 13.79
C ALA A 333 8.92 -24.21 13.55
N SER A 334 9.75 -23.94 14.57
CA SER A 334 10.86 -22.98 14.48
C SER A 334 12.05 -23.49 13.66
N CYS A 335 12.18 -24.81 13.48
CA CYS A 335 13.25 -25.44 12.72
C CYS A 335 12.82 -25.86 11.30
N PHE A 336 11.58 -25.58 10.91
CA PHE A 336 11.03 -26.04 9.64
C PHE A 336 11.68 -25.34 8.44
N SER A 337 12.27 -26.13 7.54
CA SER A 337 13.01 -25.66 6.37
C SER A 337 12.58 -26.39 5.10
N TYR A 338 12.98 -25.88 3.93
CA TYR A 338 12.67 -26.50 2.64
C TYR A 338 13.18 -27.95 2.55
N MET A 339 14.43 -28.19 2.98
CA MET A 339 15.03 -29.52 2.94
C MET A 339 14.27 -30.52 3.82
N ILE A 340 13.86 -30.09 5.02
CA ILE A 340 13.06 -30.93 5.89
C ILE A 340 11.68 -31.19 5.29
N CYS A 341 11.06 -30.17 4.70
CA CYS A 341 9.76 -30.32 4.02
C CYS A 341 9.85 -31.31 2.86
N LYS A 342 10.86 -31.17 1.99
CA LYS A 342 11.10 -32.07 0.85
C LYS A 342 11.33 -33.51 1.31
N ALA A 343 12.14 -33.70 2.35
CA ALA A 343 12.44 -35.03 2.88
C ALA A 343 11.22 -35.72 3.51
N LYS A 344 10.35 -34.99 4.22
CA LYS A 344 9.19 -35.56 4.93
C LYS A 344 7.92 -35.64 4.10
N PHE A 345 7.71 -34.70 3.18
CA PHE A 345 6.42 -34.52 2.47
C PHE A 345 6.55 -34.53 0.94
N GLY A 346 7.77 -34.71 0.42
CA GLY A 346 8.03 -34.70 -1.01
C GLY A 346 8.24 -33.30 -1.59
N GLU A 347 8.76 -33.28 -2.81
CA GLU A 347 9.17 -32.06 -3.50
C GLU A 347 7.99 -31.15 -3.90
N GLU A 348 6.87 -31.74 -4.30
CA GLU A 348 5.67 -30.98 -4.70
C GLU A 348 5.13 -30.12 -3.55
N VAL A 349 4.96 -30.72 -2.37
CA VAL A 349 4.53 -30.02 -1.16
C VAL A 349 5.53 -28.92 -0.79
N ALA A 350 6.83 -29.24 -0.80
CA ALA A 350 7.88 -28.26 -0.49
C ALA A 350 7.83 -27.06 -1.44
N ASN A 351 7.62 -27.29 -2.74
CA ASN A 351 7.53 -26.24 -3.75
C ASN A 351 6.29 -25.35 -3.62
N LEU A 352 5.20 -25.87 -3.04
CA LEU A 352 3.97 -25.12 -2.76
C LEU A 352 4.12 -24.21 -1.53
N ILE A 353 4.78 -24.69 -0.47
CA ILE A 353 4.98 -23.96 0.78
C ILE A 353 6.08 -22.89 0.67
N PHE A 354 7.19 -23.23 0.02
CA PHE A 354 8.37 -22.38 -0.14
C PHE A 354 8.42 -21.80 -1.55
N LYS A 355 7.94 -20.56 -1.70
CA LYS A 355 7.87 -19.90 -3.01
C LYS A 355 9.12 -19.11 -3.40
N ASP A 356 10.04 -18.89 -2.47
CA ASP A 356 11.26 -18.13 -2.70
C ASP A 356 12.25 -18.93 -3.55
N LYS A 357 12.63 -18.39 -4.71
CA LYS A 357 13.60 -19.01 -5.62
C LYS A 357 15.00 -19.11 -5.01
N VAL A 358 15.38 -18.21 -4.11
CA VAL A 358 16.70 -18.21 -3.45
C VAL A 358 16.80 -19.34 -2.43
N ILE A 359 15.71 -19.62 -1.69
CA ILE A 359 15.65 -20.74 -0.75
C ILE A 359 15.73 -22.07 -1.51
N LYS A 360 15.13 -22.16 -2.70
CA LYS A 360 15.23 -23.34 -3.57
C LYS A 360 16.65 -23.53 -4.10
N ALA A 361 17.27 -22.47 -4.61
CA ALA A 361 18.60 -22.52 -5.24
C ALA A 361 19.75 -22.81 -4.25
N ARG A 362 19.58 -22.51 -2.95
CA ARG A 362 20.58 -22.86 -1.91
C ARG A 362 20.43 -24.29 -1.38
N ALA A 363 19.35 -24.96 -1.74
CA ALA A 363 19.00 -26.31 -1.33
C ALA A 363 19.16 -27.34 -2.47
N SER A 364 19.31 -26.84 -3.70
CA SER A 364 19.83 -27.57 -4.87
C SER A 364 21.36 -27.63 -4.76
#